data_AF-A0A1T5F100-F1
#
_entry.id   AF-A0A1T5F100-F1
#
_cell.length_a   1.000
_cell.length_b   1.000
_cell.length_c   1.000
_cell.angle_alpha   90.00
_cell.angle_beta   90.00
_cell.angle_gamma   90.00
#
_symmetry.space_group_name_H-M   'P 1'
#
loop_
_entity.id
_entity.type
_entity.pdbx_description
1 polymer ?
#
loop_
_entity_poly.entity_id
_entity_poly.type
_entity_poly.pdbx_seq_one_letter_code
_entity_poly.pdbx_strand_id
1 'polypeptide(L)'
;MKLIKTEEELKSLIAADEWMMDILKIVEKLQLPDSWICAGFIRSKVWDYLHEKEYRTPLADIDVIYFDKVNLSDNYEKQHEQELTKYLPDVPWSVKNQARMHVVNNSEPFNHLMMVLRIFQKCQQLLE
;
A
#
# COMPACT_ATOMS: atom_id res chain seq x y z
N MET A 1 0.84 27.02 -2.31
CA MET A 1 0.90 25.69 -2.93
C MET A 1 2.31 25.16 -2.81
N LYS A 2 2.50 24.15 -1.96
CA LYS A 2 3.81 23.48 -1.84
C LYS A 2 4.11 22.70 -3.11
N LEU A 3 5.37 22.35 -3.34
CA LEU A 3 5.80 21.54 -4.47
C LEU A 3 6.74 20.44 -3.97
N ILE A 4 6.62 19.26 -4.58
CA ILE A 4 7.58 18.16 -4.45
C ILE A 4 8.14 17.93 -5.85
N LYS A 5 9.45 18.07 -6.00
CA LYS A 5 10.16 18.01 -7.29
C LYS A 5 11.09 16.82 -7.39
N THR A 6 11.47 16.23 -6.25
CA THR A 6 12.45 15.15 -6.21
C THR A 6 11.98 13.98 -5.33
N GLU A 7 12.57 12.81 -5.57
CA GLU A 7 12.35 11.63 -4.74
C GLU A 7 12.83 11.84 -3.29
N GLU A 8 13.92 12.58 -3.09
CA GLU A 8 14.47 12.86 -1.75
C GLU A 8 13.56 13.78 -0.93
N GLU A 9 12.90 14.75 -1.58
CA GLU A 9 11.87 15.56 -0.93
C GLU A 9 10.66 14.71 -0.51
N LEU A 10 10.26 13.76 -1.35
CA LEU A 10 9.17 12.82 -1.01
C LEU A 10 9.57 11.91 0.17
N LYS A 11 10.77 11.33 0.15
CA LYS A 11 11.29 10.52 1.26
C LYS A 11 11.33 11.33 2.55
N SER A 12 11.83 12.55 2.49
CA SER A 12 11.89 13.44 3.66
C SER A 12 10.49 13.77 4.19
N LEU A 13 9.52 14.02 3.31
CA LEU A 13 8.14 14.28 3.68
C LEU A 13 7.49 13.09 4.41
N ILE A 14 7.77 11.86 3.95
CA ILE A 14 7.26 10.63 4.57
C ILE A 14 8.00 10.38 5.89
N ALA A 15 9.33 10.51 5.91
CA ALA A 15 10.15 10.28 7.10
C ALA A 15 9.83 11.24 8.25
N ALA A 16 9.38 12.46 7.93
CA ALA A 16 8.92 13.43 8.91
C ALA A 16 7.51 13.15 9.47
N ASP A 17 6.76 12.19 8.90
CA ASP A 17 5.45 11.79 9.40
C ASP A 17 5.58 10.51 10.25
N GLU A 18 5.56 10.69 11.57
CA GLU A 18 5.74 9.58 12.53
C GLU A 18 4.73 8.45 12.32
N TRP A 19 3.47 8.77 12.08
CA TRP A 19 2.43 7.76 11.84
C TRP A 19 2.69 6.96 10.57
N MET A 20 3.17 7.61 9.50
CA MET A 20 3.55 6.89 8.29
C MET A 20 4.74 5.97 8.51
N MET A 21 5.73 6.44 9.28
CA MET A 21 6.90 5.64 9.63
C MET A 21 6.55 4.45 10.53
N ASP A 22 5.59 4.60 11.44
CA ASP A 22 5.13 3.50 12.28
C ASP A 22 4.38 2.44 11.47
N ILE A 23 3.55 2.86 10.50
CA ILE A 23 2.93 1.94 9.54
C ILE A 23 3.98 1.15 8.76
N LEU A 24 4.99 1.83 8.21
CA LEU A 24 6.06 1.16 7.45
C LEU A 24 6.80 0.11 8.31
N LYS A 25 7.15 0.46 9.55
CA LYS A 25 7.81 -0.45 10.49
C LYS A 25 6.94 -1.64 10.87
N ILE A 26 5.63 -1.44 11.03
CA ILE A 26 4.70 -2.51 11.40
C ILE A 26 4.51 -3.48 10.24
N VAL A 27 4.37 -2.97 9.01
CA VAL A 27 4.28 -3.80 7.81
C VAL A 27 5.56 -4.62 7.61
N GLU A 28 6.74 -4.04 7.86
CA GLU A 28 8.03 -4.74 7.80
C GLU A 28 8.09 -5.96 8.75
N LYS A 29 7.42 -5.90 9.91
CA LYS A 29 7.36 -7.04 10.86
C LYS A 29 6.63 -8.25 10.32
N LEU A 30 5.79 -8.12 9.29
CA LEU A 30 5.12 -9.27 8.68
C LEU A 30 6.09 -10.17 7.92
N GLN A 31 7.26 -9.67 7.53
CA GLN A 31 8.28 -10.41 6.77
C GLN A 31 7.70 -11.12 5.54
N LEU A 32 6.73 -10.48 4.89
CA LEU A 32 6.11 -11.01 3.69
C LEU A 32 7.07 -10.93 2.49
N PRO A 33 7.07 -11.95 1.61
CA PRO A 33 7.91 -11.93 0.42
C PRO A 33 7.41 -10.86 -0.56
N ASP A 34 8.34 -10.05 -1.09
CA ASP A 34 8.07 -9.00 -2.07
C ASP A 34 6.86 -8.12 -1.68
N SER A 35 6.80 -7.64 -0.43
CA SER A 35 5.67 -6.85 0.08
C SER A 35 5.86 -5.34 -0.03
N TRP A 36 4.78 -4.61 -0.34
CA TRP A 36 4.76 -3.17 -0.57
C TRP A 36 3.47 -2.54 -0.06
N ILE A 37 3.53 -1.28 0.35
CA ILE A 37 2.33 -0.47 0.60
C ILE A 37 1.93 0.23 -0.72
N CYS A 38 0.65 0.20 -1.06
CA CYS A 38 0.17 0.78 -2.31
C CYS A 38 0.28 2.31 -2.37
N ALA A 39 0.23 2.83 -3.61
CA ALA A 39 0.39 4.25 -3.92
C ALA A 39 -0.70 5.16 -3.30
N GLY A 40 -1.87 4.64 -2.92
CA GLY A 40 -2.92 5.42 -2.27
C GLY A 40 -2.46 6.09 -0.97
N PHE A 41 -1.65 5.38 -0.19
CA PHE A 41 -1.04 5.85 1.05
C PHE A 41 -0.13 7.06 0.82
N ILE A 42 0.77 6.95 -0.16
CA ILE A 42 1.73 8.02 -0.51
C ILE A 42 1.02 9.19 -1.19
N ARG A 43 0.09 8.90 -2.12
CA ARG A 43 -0.67 9.91 -2.86
C ARG A 43 -1.47 10.81 -1.93
N SER A 44 -2.11 10.25 -0.91
CA SER A 44 -2.87 11.06 0.05
C SER A 44 -1.96 12.01 0.84
N LYS A 45 -0.79 11.53 1.30
CA LYS A 45 0.20 12.39 1.99
C LYS A 45 0.67 13.54 1.09
N VAL A 46 1.00 13.23 -0.15
CA VAL A 46 1.43 14.23 -1.14
C VAL A 46 0.31 15.24 -1.39
N TRP A 47 -0.92 14.77 -1.58
CA TRP A 47 -2.07 15.64 -1.80
C TRP A 47 -2.30 16.62 -0.64
N ASP A 48 -2.29 16.11 0.59
CA ASP A 48 -2.46 16.91 1.81
C ASP A 48 -1.35 17.95 1.94
N TYR A 49 -0.11 17.58 1.61
CA TYR A 49 1.03 18.49 1.64
C TYR A 49 0.93 19.60 0.59
N LEU A 50 0.60 19.26 -0.66
CA LEU A 50 0.50 20.22 -1.76
C LEU A 50 -0.63 21.25 -1.54
N HIS A 51 -1.75 20.80 -0.95
CA HIS A 51 -2.94 21.61 -0.67
C HIS A 51 -2.95 22.21 0.73
N GLU A 52 -1.86 22.07 1.48
CA GLU A 52 -1.68 22.70 2.80
C GLU A 52 -2.82 22.34 3.76
N LYS A 53 -3.28 21.08 3.70
CA LYS A 53 -4.29 20.57 4.61
C LYS A 53 -3.76 20.58 6.03
N GLU A 54 -4.57 21.09 6.95
CA GLU A 54 -4.26 21.13 8.38
C GLU A 54 -4.34 19.73 9.02
N TYR A 55 -5.27 18.90 8.53
CA TYR A 55 -5.53 17.56 9.02
C TYR A 55 -5.29 16.51 7.92
N ARG A 56 -4.82 15.33 8.32
CA ARG A 56 -4.66 14.18 7.42
C ARG A 56 -6.01 13.78 6.83
N THR A 57 -6.06 13.60 5.53
CA THR A 57 -7.21 13.00 4.85
C THR A 57 -7.36 11.55 5.31
N PRO A 58 -8.53 11.14 5.86
CA PRO A 58 -8.76 9.75 6.24
C PRO A 58 -8.60 8.82 5.04
N LEU A 59 -7.86 7.74 5.23
CA LEU A 59 -7.72 6.70 4.22
C LEU A 59 -8.86 5.69 4.39
N ALA A 60 -9.45 5.27 3.27
CA ALA A 60 -10.43 4.18 3.28
C ALA A 60 -9.77 2.85 3.67
N ASP A 61 -8.55 2.63 3.19
CA ASP A 61 -7.71 1.46 3.46
C ASP A 61 -6.21 1.81 3.41
N ILE A 62 -5.40 0.94 4.02
CA ILE A 62 -3.96 0.86 3.80
C ILE A 62 -3.67 -0.51 3.19
N ASP A 63 -3.54 -0.52 1.87
CA ASP A 63 -3.24 -1.73 1.12
C ASP A 63 -1.77 -2.13 1.28
N VAL A 64 -1.56 -3.34 1.80
CA VAL A 64 -0.30 -4.07 1.82
C VAL A 64 -0.42 -5.20 0.80
N ILE A 65 0.32 -5.09 -0.29
CA ILE A 65 0.35 -6.10 -1.32
C ILE A 65 1.62 -6.91 -1.22
N TYR A 66 1.52 -8.22 -1.45
CA TYR A 66 2.66 -9.11 -1.51
C TYR A 66 2.46 -10.14 -2.62
N PHE A 67 3.50 -10.90 -2.94
CA PHE A 67 3.43 -11.88 -4.00
C PHE A 67 3.95 -13.24 -3.55
N ASP A 68 3.03 -14.19 -3.39
CA ASP A 68 3.35 -15.57 -3.05
C ASP A 68 2.57 -16.54 -3.94
N LYS A 69 3.25 -17.18 -4.89
CA LYS A 69 2.63 -18.18 -5.78
C LYS A 69 2.34 -19.51 -5.07
N VAL A 70 2.96 -19.77 -3.91
CA VAL A 70 2.84 -21.04 -3.18
C VAL A 70 1.59 -21.02 -2.33
N ASN A 71 1.31 -19.91 -1.63
CA ASN A 71 0.15 -19.78 -0.75
C ASN A 71 -0.89 -18.78 -1.28
N LEU A 72 -1.89 -19.30 -2.00
CA LEU A 72 -3.01 -18.51 -2.56
C LEU A 72 -4.22 -18.40 -1.62
N SER A 73 -4.05 -18.65 -0.31
CA SER A 73 -5.16 -18.66 0.65
C SER A 73 -5.60 -17.25 1.05
N ASP A 74 -6.87 -16.93 0.82
CA ASP A 74 -7.52 -15.71 1.33
C ASP A 74 -7.50 -15.64 2.87
N ASN A 75 -7.52 -16.78 3.56
CA ASN A 75 -7.42 -16.80 5.02
C ASN A 75 -6.03 -16.37 5.50
N TYR A 76 -4.98 -16.62 4.72
CA TYR A 76 -3.63 -16.20 5.07
C TYR A 76 -3.49 -14.67 4.98
N GLU A 77 -4.11 -14.06 3.96
CA GLU A 77 -4.25 -12.59 3.86
C GLU A 77 -4.93 -12.00 5.10
N LYS A 78 -6.08 -12.57 5.49
CA LYS A 78 -6.85 -12.13 6.68
C LYS A 78 -6.08 -12.30 8.00
N GLN A 79 -5.26 -13.34 8.11
CA GLN A 79 -4.39 -13.51 9.27
C GLN A 79 -3.39 -12.35 9.39
N HIS A 80 -2.79 -11.92 8.28
CA HIS A 80 -1.91 -10.75 8.29
C HIS A 80 -2.67 -9.46 8.62
N GLU A 81 -3.88 -9.26 8.10
CA GLU A 81 -4.74 -8.12 8.49
C GLU A 81 -4.97 -8.11 10.01
N GLN A 82 -5.27 -9.28 10.60
CA GLN A 82 -5.46 -9.42 12.04
C GLN A 82 -4.17 -9.15 12.83
N GLU A 83 -3.01 -9.63 12.38
CA GLU A 83 -1.73 -9.34 13.02
C GLU A 83 -1.41 -7.84 13.00
N LEU A 84 -1.61 -7.16 11.86
CA LEU A 84 -1.44 -5.71 11.76
C LEU A 84 -2.39 -4.95 12.69
N THR A 85 -3.64 -5.39 12.76
CA THR A 85 -4.68 -4.80 13.62
C THR A 85 -4.31 -4.89 15.11
N LYS A 86 -3.55 -5.92 15.54
CA LYS A 86 -3.06 -5.99 16.92
C LYS A 86 -2.06 -4.89 17.26
N TYR A 87 -1.29 -4.40 16.27
CA TYR A 87 -0.34 -3.30 16.48
C TYR A 87 -1.02 -1.93 16.36
N LEU A 88 -1.89 -1.76 15.38
CA LEU A 88 -2.64 -0.52 15.14
C LEU A 88 -4.11 -0.86 14.82
N PRO A 89 -5.00 -0.87 15.84
CA PRO A 89 -6.40 -1.26 15.68
C PRO A 89 -7.23 -0.29 14.85
N ASP A 90 -6.85 1.00 14.85
CA ASP A 90 -7.61 2.06 14.18
C ASP A 90 -7.23 2.23 12.70
N VAL A 91 -6.26 1.46 12.20
CA VAL A 91 -5.83 1.52 10.81
C VAL A 91 -6.64 0.52 9.97
N PRO A 92 -7.25 0.95 8.85
CA PRO A 92 -8.03 0.07 7.99
C PRO A 92 -7.12 -0.79 7.09
N TRP A 93 -6.50 -1.83 7.67
CA TRP A 93 -5.59 -2.70 6.95
C TRP A 93 -6.29 -3.53 5.86
N SER A 94 -5.69 -3.57 4.68
CA SER A 94 -6.08 -4.45 3.57
C SER A 94 -4.83 -5.20 3.11
N VAL A 95 -4.75 -6.51 3.34
CA VAL A 95 -3.59 -7.30 2.90
C VAL A 95 -4.02 -8.18 1.74
N LYS A 96 -3.30 -8.15 0.62
CA LYS A 96 -3.71 -8.87 -0.60
C LYS A 96 -2.53 -9.57 -1.28
N ASN A 97 -2.66 -10.88 -1.49
CA ASN A 97 -1.72 -11.63 -2.31
C ASN A 97 -2.03 -11.41 -3.78
N GLN A 98 -1.13 -10.73 -4.47
CA GLN A 98 -1.32 -10.42 -5.88
C GLN A 98 -1.23 -11.66 -6.76
N ALA A 99 -0.56 -12.73 -6.30
CA ALA A 99 -0.61 -14.01 -6.99
C ALA A 99 -2.01 -14.64 -6.98
N ARG A 100 -2.90 -14.28 -6.05
CA ARG A 100 -4.29 -14.77 -6.01
C ARG A 100 -5.24 -13.95 -6.88
N MET A 101 -4.93 -12.68 -7.12
CA MET A 101 -5.87 -11.74 -7.74
C MET A 101 -6.33 -12.14 -9.14
N HIS A 102 -5.52 -12.88 -9.90
CA HIS A 102 -5.94 -13.42 -11.19
C HIS A 102 -7.12 -14.40 -11.09
N VAL A 103 -7.19 -15.17 -10.00
CA VAL A 103 -8.30 -16.10 -9.71
C VAL A 103 -9.58 -15.31 -9.39
N VAL A 104 -9.45 -14.22 -8.62
CA VAL A 104 -10.58 -13.36 -8.24
C VAL A 104 -11.13 -12.60 -9.46
N ASN A 105 -10.23 -12.09 -10.30
CA ASN A 105 -10.58 -11.25 -11.46
C ASN A 105 -10.89 -12.06 -12.73
N ASN A 106 -10.82 -13.39 -12.67
CA ASN A 106 -10.93 -14.29 -13.83
C ASN A 106 -9.99 -13.86 -14.98
N SER A 107 -8.73 -13.58 -14.65
CA SER A 107 -7.69 -13.12 -15.57
C SER A 107 -6.50 -14.09 -15.61
N GLU A 108 -5.61 -13.89 -16.58
CA GLU A 108 -4.37 -14.66 -16.66
C GLU A 108 -3.49 -14.48 -15.41
N PRO A 109 -2.77 -15.53 -14.96
CA PRO A 109 -1.91 -15.47 -13.79
C PRO A 109 -0.84 -14.39 -13.88
N PHE A 110 -0.68 -13.61 -12.82
CA PHE A 110 0.45 -12.71 -12.69
C PHE A 110 1.71 -13.50 -12.36
N ASN A 111 2.76 -13.29 -13.15
CA ASN A 111 4.01 -14.02 -12.97
C ASN A 111 4.99 -13.34 -12.02
N HIS A 112 4.81 -12.05 -11.75
CA HIS A 112 5.65 -11.27 -10.85
C HIS A 112 4.94 -9.96 -10.45
N LEU A 113 5.33 -9.38 -9.30
CA LEU A 113 4.76 -8.13 -8.79
C LEU A 113 4.96 -6.94 -9.74
N MET A 114 6.03 -6.91 -10.54
CA MET A 114 6.19 -5.87 -11.57
C MET A 114 5.06 -5.88 -12.62
N MET A 115 4.42 -7.02 -12.88
CA MET A 115 3.22 -7.06 -13.74
C MET A 115 1.99 -6.46 -13.05
N VAL A 116 1.93 -6.56 -11.73
CA VAL A 116 0.88 -5.97 -10.90
C VAL A 116 1.03 -4.45 -10.89
N LEU A 117 2.24 -3.93 -10.67
CA LEU A 117 2.53 -2.50 -10.71
C LEU A 117 2.21 -1.88 -12.08
N ARG A 118 2.37 -2.61 -13.19
CA ARG A 118 1.95 -2.16 -14.54
C ARG A 118 0.43 -2.02 -14.68
N ILE A 119 -0.35 -2.84 -14.00
CA ILE A 119 -1.82 -2.73 -13.98
C ILE A 119 -2.23 -1.55 -13.10
N PHE A 120 -1.63 -1.39 -11.93
CA PHE A 120 -1.87 -0.22 -11.07
C PHE A 120 -1.48 1.09 -11.76
N GLN A 121 -0.37 1.13 -12.51
CA GLN A 121 0.00 2.27 -13.37
C GLN A 121 -1.05 2.55 -14.45
N LYS A 122 -1.65 1.52 -15.06
CA LYS A 122 -2.77 1.69 -16.01
C LYS A 122 -4.04 2.21 -15.36
N CYS A 123 -4.38 1.76 -14.15
CA CYS A 123 -5.51 2.31 -13.39
C CYS A 123 -5.28 3.77 -12.98
N GLN A 124 -4.03 4.16 -12.73
CA GLN A 124 -3.66 5.54 -12.43
C GLN A 124 -3.79 6.47 -13.65
N GLN A 125 -3.56 5.96 -14.87
CA GLN A 125 -3.80 6.68 -16.12
C GLN A 125 -5.29 6.84 -16.50
N LEU A 126 -6.20 6.12 -15.85
CA LEU A 126 -7.65 6.24 -16.07
C LEU A 126 -8.32 7.28 -15.15
N LEU A 127 -7.52 7.92 -14.28
CA LEU A 127 -7.94 9.02 -13.39
C LEU A 127 -7.36 10.37 -13.83
N GLU A 128 -6.78 10.43 -15.02
CA GLU A 128 -6.45 11.65 -15.78
C GLU A 128 -7.38 11.75 -17.00
#